data_AF-A0A3D2CD82-F1
#
_entry.id   AF-A0A3D2CD82-F1
#
_cell.length_a   1.000
_cell.length_b   1.000
_cell.length_c   1.000
_cell.angle_alpha   90.00
_cell.angle_beta   90.00
_cell.angle_gamma   90.00
#
_symmetry.space_group_name_H-M   'P 1'
#
loop_
_entity.id
_entity.type
_entity.pdbx_description
1 polymer ?
#
loop_
_entity_poly.entity_id
_entity_poly.type
_entity_poly.pdbx_seq_one_letter_code
_entity_poly.pdbx_strand_id
1 'polypeptide(L)'
;MTVVPILAGVIGLTLGFAVKRLQDFNAMSIWVWPLMLLAGAAPCLVAYSTLHPGAAVDVAEVVAEKDSVELHVPPDHSLMVTAVLTEESDEPGTDKTHYNLKIKGVGWEVSADGTMKRESATGGAKIDALGQQGIEEIGGKRGSKLGEDLQDRHDLRESGDVTVTVTNWQGLAVEKLLLEVVPSPPSDVVMWSFTVLVTILGLVLGVRDNAERLASDLAFLCLWGVYMRDGVTPLDDWQEVGLALVPAALTGWLGVAAIEYLVINYFHSRAQAAEAEEEAAAPEQEAVVEEPTPRRRGGAAARRRALQDGSSDS
;
A
#
# COMPACT_ATOMS: atom_id res chain seq x y z
N MET A 1 -9.50 15.94 -4.57
CA MET A 1 -10.46 15.52 -3.49
C MET A 1 -10.87 14.04 -3.57
N THR A 2 -10.58 13.32 -4.65
CA THR A 2 -11.02 11.92 -4.90
C THR A 2 -10.09 10.84 -4.31
N VAL A 3 -8.87 11.17 -3.88
CA VAL A 3 -7.93 10.21 -3.28
C VAL A 3 -8.39 9.70 -1.90
N VAL A 4 -8.87 10.60 -1.05
CA VAL A 4 -9.35 10.28 0.32
C VAL A 4 -10.45 9.20 0.31
N PRO A 5 -11.52 9.30 -0.49
CA PRO A 5 -12.53 8.25 -0.52
C PRO A 5 -12.02 6.92 -1.08
N ILE A 6 -11.01 6.92 -1.97
CA ILE A 6 -10.37 5.68 -2.45
C ILE A 6 -9.59 5.01 -1.31
N LEU A 7 -8.73 5.77 -0.62
CA LEU A 7 -7.98 5.27 0.55
C LEU A 7 -8.93 4.72 1.61
N ALA A 8 -9.92 5.51 2.02
CA ALA A 8 -10.88 5.10 3.04
C ALA A 8 -11.72 3.89 2.59
N GLY A 9 -12.13 3.84 1.32
CA GLY A 9 -12.90 2.75 0.75
C GLY A 9 -12.11 1.44 0.73
N VAL A 10 -10.89 1.45 0.19
CA VAL A 10 -10.03 0.25 0.11
C VAL A 10 -9.63 -0.23 1.50
N ILE A 11 -9.13 0.66 2.36
CA ILE A 11 -8.74 0.30 3.73
C ILE A 11 -9.95 -0.21 4.52
N GLY A 12 -11.08 0.50 4.43
CA GLY A 12 -12.31 0.14 5.12
C GLY A 12 -12.89 -1.20 4.66
N LEU A 13 -12.85 -1.49 3.35
CA LEU A 13 -13.28 -2.78 2.81
C LEU A 13 -12.35 -3.91 3.26
N THR A 14 -11.04 -3.78 3.06
CA THR A 14 -10.06 -4.82 3.41
C THR A 14 -10.08 -5.09 4.92
N LEU A 15 -9.91 -4.05 5.75
CA LEU A 15 -9.92 -4.22 7.20
C LEU A 15 -11.31 -4.61 7.71
N GLY A 16 -12.41 -4.14 7.10
CA GLY A 16 -13.76 -4.54 7.47
C GLY A 16 -14.01 -6.04 7.24
N PHE A 17 -13.54 -6.59 6.12
CA PHE A 17 -13.60 -8.04 5.87
C PHE A 17 -12.67 -8.83 6.80
N ALA A 18 -11.48 -8.31 7.12
CA ALA A 18 -10.61 -8.91 8.13
C ALA A 18 -11.30 -8.93 9.50
N VAL A 19 -11.83 -7.81 9.99
CA VAL A 19 -12.55 -7.74 11.28
C VAL A 19 -13.75 -8.69 11.29
N LYS A 20 -14.54 -8.74 10.22
CA LYS A 20 -15.70 -9.64 10.16
C LYS A 20 -15.30 -11.11 10.32
N ARG A 21 -14.23 -11.55 9.66
CA ARG A 21 -13.72 -12.93 9.81
C ARG A 21 -13.18 -13.19 11.21
N LEU A 22 -12.53 -12.19 11.79
CA LEU A 22 -11.93 -12.24 13.11
C LEU A 22 -12.99 -12.30 14.23
N GLN A 23 -14.16 -11.69 14.05
CA GLN A 23 -15.28 -11.76 15.00
C GLN A 23 -15.82 -13.17 15.24
N ASP A 24 -15.60 -14.08 14.30
CA ASP A 24 -16.03 -15.49 14.44
C ASP A 24 -15.11 -16.28 15.41
N PHE A 25 -14.01 -15.69 15.89
CA PHE A 25 -13.05 -16.33 16.81
C PHE A 25 -13.07 -15.70 18.21
N ASN A 26 -13.29 -16.54 19.24
CA ASN A 26 -13.46 -16.11 20.63
C ASN A 26 -12.16 -15.69 21.36
N ALA A 27 -10.98 -15.91 20.78
CA ALA A 27 -9.70 -15.72 21.47
C ALA A 27 -8.63 -15.03 20.58
N MET A 28 -8.96 -13.87 20.03
CA MET A 28 -7.99 -13.09 19.26
C MET A 28 -6.88 -12.50 20.13
N SER A 29 -5.65 -12.57 19.64
CA SER A 29 -4.53 -11.82 20.19
C SER A 29 -4.76 -10.31 20.07
N ILE A 30 -4.51 -9.58 21.16
CA ILE A 30 -4.61 -8.10 21.16
C ILE A 30 -3.67 -7.44 20.15
N TRP A 31 -2.62 -8.14 19.71
CA TRP A 31 -1.63 -7.65 18.75
C TRP A 31 -2.16 -7.53 17.32
N VAL A 32 -3.31 -8.14 17.00
CA VAL A 32 -3.94 -8.01 15.68
C VAL A 32 -4.35 -6.57 15.42
N TRP A 33 -4.88 -5.85 16.42
CA TRP A 33 -5.41 -4.48 16.22
C TRP A 33 -4.34 -3.45 15.89
N PRO A 34 -3.21 -3.34 16.63
CA PRO A 34 -2.13 -2.45 16.23
C PRO A 34 -1.58 -2.79 14.85
N LEU A 35 -1.50 -4.08 14.50
CA LEU A 35 -0.99 -4.51 13.19
C LEU A 35 -1.91 -4.07 12.05
N MET A 36 -3.24 -4.19 12.21
CA MET A 36 -4.23 -3.68 11.26
C MET A 36 -4.14 -2.16 11.10
N LEU A 37 -3.97 -1.43 12.21
CA LEU A 37 -3.81 0.02 12.17
C LEU A 37 -2.53 0.44 11.43
N LEU A 38 -1.41 -0.23 11.70
CA LEU A 38 -0.15 0.02 11.01
C LEU A 38 -0.25 -0.27 9.51
N ALA A 39 -0.86 -1.40 9.12
CA ALA A 39 -1.07 -1.75 7.72
C ALA A 39 -1.99 -0.76 7.00
N GLY A 40 -3.03 -0.26 7.66
CA GLY A 40 -3.92 0.77 7.11
C GLY A 40 -3.28 2.17 7.05
N ALA A 41 -2.36 2.49 7.97
CA ALA A 41 -1.68 3.79 7.99
C ALA A 41 -0.61 3.92 6.90
N ALA A 42 0.05 2.81 6.52
CA ALA A 42 1.10 2.81 5.51
C ALA A 42 0.67 3.41 4.15
N PRO A 43 -0.41 2.97 3.49
CA PRO A 43 -0.85 3.57 2.22
C PRO A 43 -1.25 5.05 2.38
N CYS A 44 -1.82 5.45 3.52
CA CYS A 44 -2.16 6.85 3.79
C CYS A 44 -0.90 7.73 3.89
N LEU A 45 0.12 7.26 4.60
CA LEU A 45 1.37 7.98 4.78
C LEU A 45 2.09 8.14 3.43
N VAL A 46 2.18 7.06 2.64
CA VAL A 46 2.80 7.13 1.32
C VAL A 46 2.03 8.07 0.42
N ALA A 47 0.71 7.88 0.26
CA ALA A 47 -0.10 8.73 -0.61
C ALA A 47 -0.01 10.21 -0.22
N TYR A 48 0.07 10.52 1.08
CA TYR A 48 0.31 11.89 1.53
C TYR A 48 1.69 12.40 1.08
N SER A 49 2.75 11.62 1.33
CA SER A 49 4.12 12.01 0.98
C SER A 49 4.39 12.12 -0.52
N THR A 50 3.74 11.30 -1.35
CA THR A 50 3.92 11.31 -2.81
C THR A 50 3.14 12.45 -3.46
N LEU A 51 1.93 12.75 -2.98
CA LEU A 51 1.10 13.84 -3.50
C LEU A 51 1.47 15.21 -2.94
N HIS A 52 2.13 15.25 -1.77
CA HIS A 52 2.54 16.47 -1.08
C HIS A 52 4.00 16.39 -0.62
N PRO A 53 4.97 16.30 -1.54
CA PRO A 53 6.37 16.11 -1.20
C PRO A 53 6.99 17.30 -0.44
N GLY A 54 6.35 18.48 -0.45
CA GLY A 54 6.83 19.69 0.22
C GLY A 54 7.43 20.68 -0.75
N ALA A 55 8.17 21.67 -0.23
CA ALA A 55 8.83 22.68 -1.05
C ALA A 55 10.11 22.12 -1.68
N ALA A 56 10.35 22.45 -2.95
CA ALA A 56 11.61 22.14 -3.60
C ALA A 56 12.76 22.93 -2.94
N VAL A 57 13.87 22.24 -2.67
CA VAL A 57 15.07 22.82 -2.06
C VAL A 57 15.95 23.48 -3.12
N ASP A 58 15.96 22.92 -4.33
CA ASP A 58 16.69 23.44 -5.47
C ASP A 58 15.89 23.17 -6.75
N VAL A 59 16.00 24.05 -7.73
CA VAL A 59 15.25 23.99 -8.99
C VAL A 59 16.14 24.43 -10.14
N ALA A 60 16.22 23.59 -11.17
CA ALA A 60 16.88 23.92 -12.43
C ALA A 60 15.97 23.63 -13.62
N GLU A 61 16.24 24.31 -14.72
CA GLU A 61 15.54 24.10 -15.98
C GLU A 61 16.52 23.58 -17.03
N VAL A 62 16.06 22.62 -17.82
CA VAL A 62 16.81 22.09 -18.96
C VAL A 62 15.95 22.24 -20.21
N VAL A 63 16.52 22.89 -21.23
CA VAL A 63 15.78 23.29 -22.44
C VAL A 63 16.29 22.56 -23.70
N ALA A 64 17.45 21.90 -23.64
CA ALA A 64 18.05 21.27 -24.81
C ALA A 64 18.84 19.99 -24.51
N GLU A 65 19.09 19.21 -25.56
CA GLU A 65 20.04 18.08 -25.50
C GLU A 65 21.45 18.58 -25.14
N LYS A 66 22.14 17.84 -24.28
CA LYS A 66 23.49 18.12 -23.72
C LYS A 66 23.57 19.32 -22.79
N ASP A 67 22.42 19.91 -22.46
CA ASP A 67 22.35 20.88 -21.39
C ASP A 67 22.66 20.19 -20.06
N SER A 68 23.40 20.90 -19.21
CA SER A 68 23.93 20.37 -17.96
C SER A 68 23.70 21.37 -16.84
N VAL A 69 23.09 20.90 -15.76
CA VAL A 69 22.80 21.72 -14.58
C VAL A 69 23.40 21.08 -13.35
N GLU A 70 23.85 21.92 -12.43
CA GLU A 70 24.33 21.52 -11.11
C GLU A 70 23.19 21.75 -10.11
N LEU A 71 22.90 20.72 -9.31
CA LEU A 71 21.86 20.74 -8.29
C LEU A 71 22.45 20.24 -6.98
N HIS A 72 22.04 20.85 -5.87
CA HIS A 72 22.38 20.35 -4.54
C HIS A 72 21.28 19.41 -4.02
N VAL A 73 21.64 18.17 -3.70
CA VAL A 73 20.71 17.15 -3.23
C VAL A 73 20.99 16.82 -1.76
N PRO A 74 20.15 17.29 -0.82
CA PRO A 74 20.26 16.89 0.58
C PRO A 74 19.94 15.40 0.78
N PRO A 75 20.29 14.81 1.94
CA PRO A 75 19.80 13.49 2.33
C PRO A 75 18.27 13.40 2.28
N ASP A 76 17.73 12.21 1.98
CA ASP A 76 16.29 11.93 1.92
C ASP A 76 15.51 12.78 0.90
N HIS A 77 16.17 13.19 -0.19
CA HIS A 77 15.55 13.90 -1.31
C HIS A 77 15.67 13.11 -2.62
N SER A 78 14.72 13.36 -3.51
CA SER A 78 14.62 12.80 -4.85
C SER A 78 14.67 13.92 -5.88
N LEU A 79 15.09 13.55 -7.09
CA LEU A 79 15.00 14.41 -8.25
C LEU A 79 13.63 14.20 -8.90
N MET A 80 12.78 15.21 -8.85
CA MET A 80 11.51 15.26 -9.56
C MET A 80 11.73 15.93 -10.92
N VAL A 81 11.36 15.22 -11.98
CA VAL A 81 11.47 15.69 -13.36
C VAL A 81 10.06 16.02 -13.83
N THR A 82 9.78 17.29 -14.07
CA THR A 82 8.47 17.75 -14.54
C THR A 82 8.56 18.25 -15.98
N ALA A 83 7.70 17.73 -16.84
CA ALA A 83 7.61 18.18 -18.22
C ALA A 83 6.78 19.47 -18.35
N VAL A 84 7.34 20.47 -19.01
CA VAL A 84 6.56 21.61 -19.53
C VAL A 84 6.24 21.30 -20.99
N LEU A 85 4.96 21.16 -21.28
CA LEU A 85 4.45 20.77 -22.59
C LEU A 85 4.50 21.95 -23.58
N THR A 86 4.92 21.70 -24.82
CA THR A 86 4.79 22.63 -25.97
C THR A 86 3.32 22.95 -26.30
N GLU A 87 3.03 23.93 -27.14
CA GLU A 87 1.64 24.15 -27.62
C GLU A 87 1.09 22.91 -28.34
N GLU A 88 -0.24 22.71 -28.33
CA GLU A 88 -0.89 21.59 -29.02
C GLU A 88 -0.66 21.69 -30.53
N SER A 89 -0.18 20.58 -31.12
CA SER A 89 0.04 20.44 -32.55
C SER A 89 -0.67 19.19 -33.06
N ASP A 90 -1.38 19.32 -34.18
CA ASP A 90 -2.04 18.20 -34.86
C ASP A 90 -1.06 17.33 -35.67
N GLU A 91 0.25 17.62 -35.61
CA GLU A 91 1.25 16.86 -36.35
C GLU A 91 1.51 15.47 -35.72
N PRO A 92 1.46 14.39 -36.53
CA PRO A 92 1.67 13.04 -36.03
C PRO A 92 3.10 12.86 -35.48
N GLY A 93 3.20 12.39 -34.23
CA GLY A 93 4.48 12.15 -33.54
C GLY A 93 4.91 13.25 -32.56
N THR A 94 4.09 14.28 -32.36
CA THR A 94 4.32 15.33 -31.36
C THR A 94 3.86 14.96 -29.95
N ASP A 95 3.22 13.79 -29.78
CA ASP A 95 2.59 13.39 -28.52
C ASP A 95 3.55 12.81 -27.47
N LYS A 96 4.82 12.56 -27.83
CA LYS A 96 5.80 11.93 -26.91
C LYS A 96 7.14 12.62 -26.96
N THR A 97 7.87 12.57 -25.85
CA THR A 97 9.28 12.94 -25.78
C THR A 97 10.02 11.97 -24.90
N HIS A 98 10.98 11.27 -25.49
CA HIS A 98 11.93 10.43 -24.78
C HIS A 98 13.09 11.30 -24.30
N TYR A 99 13.52 11.07 -23.07
CA TYR A 99 14.68 11.74 -22.49
C TYR A 99 15.54 10.73 -21.72
N ASN A 100 16.83 11.00 -21.64
CA ASN A 100 17.75 10.29 -20.74
C ASN A 100 18.50 11.33 -19.91
N LEU A 101 18.45 11.16 -18.59
CA LEU A 101 19.21 11.93 -17.62
C LEU A 101 20.44 11.15 -17.21
N LYS A 102 21.59 11.76 -17.47
CA LYS A 102 22.85 11.32 -16.92
C LYS A 102 23.15 12.11 -15.65
N ILE A 103 23.03 11.44 -14.52
CA ILE A 103 23.15 12.02 -13.18
C ILE A 103 24.51 11.61 -12.61
N LYS A 104 25.38 12.58 -12.32
CA LYS A 104 26.74 12.37 -11.81
C LYS A 104 26.91 13.00 -10.43
N GLY A 105 27.27 12.19 -9.45
CA GLY A 105 27.73 12.65 -8.14
C GLY A 105 29.20 12.34 -7.91
N VAL A 106 29.70 12.61 -6.71
CA VAL A 106 31.11 12.37 -6.35
C VAL A 106 31.39 10.86 -6.30
N GLY A 107 32.00 10.34 -7.36
CA GLY A 107 32.42 8.94 -7.43
C GLY A 107 31.34 7.95 -7.91
N TRP A 108 30.18 8.44 -8.34
CA TRP A 108 29.11 7.61 -8.87
C TRP A 108 28.38 8.29 -10.04
N GLU A 109 27.79 7.46 -10.90
CA GLU A 109 27.05 7.89 -12.09
C GLU A 109 25.85 6.96 -12.27
N VAL A 110 24.67 7.54 -12.53
CA VAL A 110 23.43 6.82 -12.82
C VAL A 110 22.81 7.43 -14.08
N SER A 111 22.28 6.58 -14.94
CA SER A 111 21.43 7.00 -16.06
C SER A 111 19.98 6.66 -15.72
N ALA A 112 19.07 7.61 -15.96
CA ALA A 112 17.64 7.41 -15.87
C ALA A 112 17.01 7.71 -17.22
N ASP A 113 16.30 6.72 -17.77
CA ASP A 113 15.50 6.89 -18.99
C ASP A 113 14.07 7.22 -18.60
N GLY A 114 13.46 8.20 -19.29
CA GLY A 114 12.08 8.58 -19.08
C GLY A 114 11.36 8.83 -20.41
N THR A 115 10.03 8.81 -20.37
CA THR A 115 9.21 9.08 -21.56
C THR A 115 8.00 9.90 -21.16
N MET A 116 8.01 11.18 -21.52
CA MET A 116 6.87 12.06 -21.30
C MET A 116 5.85 11.88 -22.42
N LYS A 117 4.58 11.76 -22.06
CA LYS A 117 3.47 11.55 -23.01
C LYS A 117 2.38 12.59 -22.80
N ARG A 118 1.92 13.15 -23.92
CA ARG A 118 0.71 13.96 -24.02
C ARG A 118 -0.43 13.10 -24.54
N GLU A 119 -1.66 13.39 -24.08
CA GLU A 119 -2.86 12.82 -24.68
C GLU A 119 -2.99 13.33 -26.12
N SER A 120 -2.87 12.43 -27.10
CA SER A 120 -3.05 12.78 -28.52
C SER A 120 -4.52 13.17 -28.76
N ALA A 121 -4.76 14.31 -29.40
CA ALA A 121 -6.10 14.71 -29.87
C ALA A 121 -6.72 13.66 -30.82
N THR A 122 -5.89 12.81 -31.45
CA THR A 122 -6.28 11.80 -32.43
C THR A 122 -6.57 10.42 -31.82
N GLY A 123 -7.54 10.37 -30.91
CA GLY A 123 -8.52 9.27 -30.80
C GLY A 123 -8.04 7.80 -30.86
N GLY A 124 -7.18 7.37 -29.94
CA GLY A 124 -7.14 5.96 -29.53
C GLY A 124 -8.28 5.67 -28.54
N ALA A 125 -9.21 4.79 -28.91
CA ALA A 125 -10.39 4.33 -28.13
C ALA A 125 -10.62 5.01 -26.76
N LYS A 126 -11.31 6.14 -26.80
CA LYS A 126 -11.75 6.92 -25.64
C LYS A 126 -12.67 6.07 -24.75
N ILE A 127 -12.27 5.84 -23.51
CA ILE A 127 -13.25 5.67 -22.42
C ILE A 127 -13.58 7.09 -21.98
N ASP A 128 -14.80 7.55 -22.29
CA ASP A 128 -15.29 8.89 -22.01
C ASP A 128 -14.96 9.32 -20.57
N ALA A 129 -13.96 10.19 -20.41
CA ALA A 129 -13.71 10.89 -19.17
C ALA A 129 -14.74 12.03 -19.05
N LEU A 130 -15.56 11.96 -18.00
CA LEU A 130 -16.57 12.96 -17.66
C LEU A 130 -15.99 14.38 -17.75
N GLY A 131 -16.66 15.20 -18.56
CA GLY A 131 -16.25 16.57 -18.84
C GLY A 131 -16.12 17.44 -17.59
N GLN A 132 -15.03 18.19 -17.54
CA GLN A 132 -15.00 19.48 -16.86
C GLN A 132 -14.48 20.54 -17.82
N GLN A 133 -15.32 21.56 -18.00
CA GLN A 133 -15.09 22.73 -18.83
C GLN A 133 -14.15 23.71 -18.11
N GLY A 134 -13.19 24.23 -18.89
CA GLY A 134 -12.75 25.62 -18.92
C GLY A 134 -12.34 26.29 -17.62
N ILE A 135 -11.02 26.46 -17.43
CA ILE A 135 -10.45 27.65 -16.83
C ILE A 135 -9.13 27.96 -17.57
N GLU A 136 -9.13 29.03 -18.36
CA GLU A 136 -7.91 29.81 -18.65
C GLU A 136 -7.47 30.43 -17.33
N GLU A 137 -6.28 30.10 -16.84
CA GLU A 137 -5.54 31.01 -15.97
C GLU A 137 -4.03 30.71 -15.97
N ILE A 138 -3.29 31.80 -16.01
CA ILE A 138 -1.84 31.94 -16.08
C ILE A 138 -1.19 31.24 -14.86
N GLY A 139 -0.36 30.22 -15.12
CA GLY A 139 0.66 29.75 -14.17
C GLY A 139 0.23 28.79 -13.05
N GLY A 140 -0.80 27.96 -13.24
CA GLY A 140 -1.15 26.86 -12.33
C GLY A 140 -0.74 25.49 -12.88
N LYS A 141 0.03 24.71 -12.11
CA LYS A 141 0.43 23.33 -12.43
C LYS A 141 -0.80 22.51 -12.88
N ARG A 142 -0.83 22.10 -14.16
CA ARG A 142 -1.89 21.25 -14.75
C ARG A 142 -1.72 19.83 -14.22
N GLY A 143 -2.76 19.28 -13.59
CA GLY A 143 -2.80 17.85 -13.22
C GLY A 143 -2.80 16.96 -14.47
N SER A 144 -2.16 15.79 -14.37
CA SER A 144 -2.08 14.81 -15.44
C SER A 144 -3.46 14.21 -15.76
N LYS A 145 -3.84 14.17 -17.04
CA LYS A 145 -5.03 13.41 -17.48
C LYS A 145 -4.70 11.92 -17.62
N LEU A 146 -5.74 11.07 -17.65
CA LEU A 146 -5.57 9.63 -17.88
C LEU A 146 -4.74 9.35 -19.14
N GLY A 147 -3.53 8.79 -18.97
CA GLY A 147 -2.61 8.46 -20.05
C GLY A 147 -1.59 9.54 -20.42
N GLU A 148 -1.64 10.71 -19.77
CA GLU A 148 -0.54 11.67 -19.73
C GLU A 148 0.50 11.21 -18.68
N ASP A 149 1.77 11.30 -19.05
CA ASP A 149 2.90 10.98 -18.18
C ASP A 149 3.79 12.22 -18.20
N LEU A 150 3.68 13.03 -17.13
CA LEU A 150 4.21 14.40 -17.07
C LEU A 150 5.29 14.56 -15.99
N GLN A 151 5.42 13.58 -15.10
CA GLN A 151 6.33 13.62 -13.98
C GLN A 151 6.98 12.27 -13.75
N ASP A 152 8.29 12.30 -13.57
CA ASP A 152 9.07 11.16 -13.11
C ASP A 152 9.79 11.53 -11.81
N ARG A 153 9.82 10.61 -10.85
CA ARG A 153 10.66 10.72 -9.66
C ARG A 153 11.84 9.78 -9.76
N HIS A 154 13.04 10.30 -9.51
CA HIS A 154 14.26 9.51 -9.41
C HIS A 154 14.86 9.62 -8.01
N ASP A 155 14.90 8.51 -7.28
CA ASP A 155 15.63 8.44 -6.03
C ASP A 155 17.14 8.38 -6.29
N LEU A 156 17.87 9.25 -5.63
CA LEU A 156 19.31 9.33 -5.78
C LEU A 156 20.01 8.44 -4.76
N ARG A 157 21.07 7.77 -5.20
CA ARG A 157 21.78 6.79 -4.38
C ARG A 157 22.54 7.44 -3.22
N GLU A 158 23.06 8.65 -3.44
CA GLU A 158 23.81 9.41 -2.45
C GLU A 158 23.45 10.90 -2.56
N SER A 159 23.51 11.60 -1.41
CA SER A 159 23.32 13.04 -1.32
C SER A 159 24.60 13.80 -1.69
N GLY A 160 24.45 15.04 -2.14
CA GLY A 160 25.55 15.96 -2.42
C GLY A 160 25.29 16.82 -3.65
N ASP A 161 26.34 17.45 -4.15
CA ASP A 161 26.30 18.18 -5.41
C ASP A 161 26.27 17.18 -6.57
N VAL A 162 25.29 17.36 -7.46
CA VAL A 162 25.04 16.45 -8.56
C VAL A 162 24.95 17.24 -9.86
N THR A 163 25.66 16.78 -10.89
CA THR A 163 25.51 17.30 -12.24
C THR A 163 24.53 16.44 -13.01
N VAL A 164 23.44 17.02 -13.48
CA VAL A 164 22.44 16.36 -14.33
C VAL A 164 22.65 16.81 -15.76
N THR A 165 22.83 15.88 -16.69
CA THR A 165 22.99 16.16 -18.13
C THR A 165 21.93 15.41 -18.92
N VAL A 166 21.20 16.10 -19.79
CA VAL A 166 20.25 15.46 -20.70
C VAL A 166 21.01 14.94 -21.92
N THR A 167 20.99 13.63 -22.20
CA THR A 167 21.82 13.04 -23.27
C THR A 167 21.06 12.47 -24.45
N ASN A 168 19.74 12.31 -24.36
CA ASN A 168 18.95 11.71 -25.43
C ASN A 168 17.55 12.33 -25.51
N TRP A 169 17.44 13.55 -26.05
CA TRP A 169 16.15 14.22 -26.21
C TRP A 169 15.55 13.91 -27.59
N GLN A 170 14.47 13.12 -27.62
CA GLN A 170 13.80 12.74 -28.86
C GLN A 170 12.30 12.96 -28.75
N GLY A 171 11.78 13.96 -29.44
CA GLY A 171 10.35 14.29 -29.48
C GLY A 171 10.09 15.78 -29.39
N LEU A 172 8.83 16.16 -29.56
CA LEU A 172 8.36 17.55 -29.64
C LEU A 172 7.26 17.86 -28.62
N ALA A 173 6.93 16.92 -27.74
CA ALA A 173 5.86 17.07 -26.74
C ALA A 173 6.24 18.00 -25.60
N VAL A 174 7.54 18.12 -25.31
CA VAL A 174 8.08 18.85 -24.16
C VAL A 174 8.91 20.03 -24.67
N GLU A 175 8.68 21.20 -24.10
CA GLU A 175 9.42 22.44 -24.36
C GLU A 175 10.66 22.51 -23.46
N LYS A 176 10.49 22.18 -22.17
CA LYS A 176 11.56 22.15 -21.18
C LYS A 176 11.26 21.13 -20.08
N LEU A 177 12.32 20.60 -19.48
CA LEU A 177 12.22 19.81 -18.25
C LEU A 177 12.58 20.69 -17.06
N LEU A 178 11.72 20.70 -16.07
CA LEU A 178 11.94 21.35 -14.79
C LEU A 178 12.38 20.28 -13.78
N LEU A 179 13.59 20.43 -13.27
CA LEU A 179 14.23 19.53 -12.32
C LEU A 179 14.09 20.14 -10.92
N GLU A 180 13.26 19.53 -10.07
CA GLU A 180 13.04 19.96 -8.68
C GLU A 180 13.65 18.93 -7.73
N VAL A 181 14.44 19.38 -6.75
CA VAL A 181 14.91 18.53 -5.64
C VAL A 181 13.87 18.59 -4.52
N VAL A 182 13.16 17.49 -4.29
CA VAL A 182 12.04 17.43 -3.33
C VAL A 182 12.25 16.32 -2.29
N PRO A 183 11.70 16.45 -1.07
CA PRO A 183 11.74 15.37 -0.09
C PRO A 183 11.18 14.06 -0.67
N SER A 184 11.91 12.97 -0.45
CA SER A 184 11.50 11.64 -0.89
C SER A 184 10.41 11.07 0.02
N PRO A 185 9.48 10.26 -0.52
CA PRO A 185 8.67 9.36 0.30
C PRO A 185 9.58 8.35 1.01
N PRO A 186 9.07 7.55 1.98
CA PRO A 186 9.84 6.49 2.60
C PRO A 186 10.54 5.60 1.57
N SER A 187 11.80 5.25 1.83
CA SER A 187 12.63 4.50 0.88
C SER A 187 12.07 3.10 0.60
N ASP A 188 12.38 2.55 -0.58
CA ASP A 188 11.99 1.19 -0.96
C ASP A 188 12.35 0.17 0.09
N VAL A 189 13.59 0.24 0.57
CA VAL A 189 14.11 -0.71 1.55
C VAL A 189 13.26 -0.67 2.82
N VAL A 190 12.86 0.52 3.27
CA VAL A 190 12.01 0.68 4.45
C VAL A 190 10.61 0.13 4.19
N MET A 191 10.00 0.47 3.06
CA MET A 191 8.65 0.04 2.69
C MET A 191 8.53 -1.47 2.50
N TRP A 192 9.49 -2.09 1.81
CA TRP A 192 9.58 -3.54 1.65
C TRP A 192 9.88 -4.24 2.98
N SER A 193 10.82 -3.73 3.78
CA SER A 193 11.13 -4.31 5.10
C SER A 193 9.92 -4.27 6.04
N PHE A 194 9.19 -3.15 6.04
CA PHE A 194 7.95 -3.02 6.81
C PHE A 194 6.89 -4.00 6.32
N THR A 195 6.70 -4.12 5.01
CA THR A 195 5.77 -5.08 4.40
C THR A 195 6.09 -6.52 4.81
N VAL A 196 7.36 -6.92 4.73
CA VAL A 196 7.81 -8.25 5.15
C VAL A 196 7.56 -8.47 6.64
N LEU A 197 7.88 -7.48 7.49
CA LEU A 197 7.65 -7.56 8.93
C LEU A 197 6.16 -7.74 9.25
N VAL A 198 5.29 -6.92 8.66
CA VAL A 198 3.83 -7.02 8.84
C VAL A 198 3.30 -8.37 8.35
N THR A 199 3.83 -8.86 7.24
CA THR A 199 3.45 -10.17 6.70
C THR A 199 3.84 -11.30 7.65
N ILE A 200 5.07 -11.30 8.18
CA ILE A 200 5.54 -12.32 9.14
C ILE A 200 4.70 -12.29 10.42
N LEU A 201 4.45 -11.10 10.97
CA LEU A 201 3.62 -10.95 12.16
C LEU A 201 2.17 -11.41 11.89
N GLY A 202 1.63 -11.07 10.72
CA GLY A 202 0.32 -11.52 10.26
C GLY A 202 0.24 -13.05 10.16
N LEU A 203 1.28 -13.71 9.64
CA LEU A 203 1.35 -15.17 9.57
C LEU A 203 1.41 -15.82 10.95
N VAL A 204 2.25 -15.29 11.86
CA VAL A 204 2.37 -15.81 13.24
C VAL A 204 1.03 -15.71 13.96
N LEU A 205 0.33 -14.59 13.83
CA LEU A 205 -1.00 -14.40 14.40
C LEU A 205 -2.05 -15.26 13.69
N GLY A 206 -1.96 -15.42 12.37
CA GLY A 206 -2.84 -16.29 11.59
C GLY A 206 -2.77 -17.76 12.02
N VAL A 207 -1.55 -18.28 12.24
CA VAL A 207 -1.34 -19.66 12.74
C VAL A 207 -1.83 -19.81 14.18
N ARG A 208 -1.57 -18.82 15.05
CA ARG A 208 -1.93 -18.89 16.46
C ARG A 208 -3.44 -18.78 16.70
N ASP A 209 -4.08 -17.85 15.99
CA ASP A 209 -5.47 -17.45 16.24
C ASP A 209 -6.44 -18.05 15.20
N ASN A 210 -5.96 -18.93 14.30
CA ASN A 210 -6.70 -19.50 13.17
C ASN A 210 -7.33 -18.44 12.22
N ALA A 211 -6.71 -17.26 12.16
CA ALA A 211 -7.18 -16.15 11.33
C ALA A 211 -6.67 -16.32 9.89
N GLU A 212 -7.38 -17.11 9.09
CA GLU A 212 -7.07 -17.28 7.68
C GLU A 212 -7.12 -15.94 6.91
N ARG A 213 -6.15 -15.76 6.01
CA ARG A 213 -6.03 -14.60 5.11
C ARG A 213 -5.75 -13.26 5.83
N LEU A 214 -5.35 -13.30 7.09
CA LEU A 214 -4.94 -12.10 7.82
C LEU A 214 -3.63 -11.55 7.24
N ALA A 215 -2.65 -12.41 6.96
CA ALA A 215 -1.36 -11.97 6.46
C ALA A 215 -1.47 -11.37 5.06
N SER A 216 -2.24 -11.99 4.17
CA SER A 216 -2.47 -11.52 2.79
C SER A 216 -3.22 -10.19 2.72
N ASP A 217 -4.21 -9.96 3.57
CA ASP A 217 -4.91 -8.67 3.66
C ASP A 217 -4.00 -7.53 4.11
N LEU A 218 -3.20 -7.78 5.15
CA LEU A 218 -2.27 -6.77 5.69
C LEU A 218 -1.13 -6.50 4.73
N ALA A 219 -0.58 -7.55 4.12
CA ALA A 219 0.44 -7.44 3.10
C ALA A 219 -0.08 -6.65 1.89
N PHE A 220 -1.31 -6.90 1.43
CA PHE A 220 -1.94 -6.14 0.35
C PHE A 220 -1.92 -4.63 0.63
N LEU A 221 -2.32 -4.18 1.83
CA LEU A 221 -2.33 -2.75 2.17
C LEU A 221 -0.92 -2.16 2.20
N CYS A 222 0.06 -2.90 2.71
CA CYS A 222 1.46 -2.45 2.75
C CYS A 222 2.07 -2.40 1.34
N LEU A 223 1.82 -3.41 0.51
CA LEU A 223 2.25 -3.49 -0.89
C LEU A 223 1.60 -2.40 -1.73
N TRP A 224 0.35 -2.04 -1.45
CA TRP A 224 -0.27 -0.88 -2.10
C TRP A 224 0.51 0.41 -1.79
N GLY A 225 0.97 0.59 -0.55
CA GLY A 225 1.91 1.63 -0.20
C GLY A 225 3.21 1.57 -1.02
N VAL A 226 3.82 0.40 -1.17
CA VAL A 226 5.04 0.22 -1.99
C VAL A 226 4.79 0.65 -3.44
N TYR A 227 3.73 0.14 -4.08
CA TYR A 227 3.46 0.46 -5.48
C TYR A 227 3.04 1.92 -5.71
N MET A 228 2.37 2.55 -4.73
CA MET A 228 2.13 3.99 -4.79
C MET A 228 3.42 4.80 -4.70
N ARG A 229 4.38 4.34 -3.89
CA ARG A 229 5.68 4.98 -3.75
C ARG A 229 6.51 4.88 -5.03
N ASP A 230 6.32 3.85 -5.84
CA ASP A 230 7.04 3.71 -7.11
C ASP A 230 6.36 4.42 -8.28
N GLY A 231 5.02 4.44 -8.29
CA GLY A 231 4.24 4.89 -9.46
C GLY A 231 3.45 6.18 -9.31
N VAL A 232 3.40 6.80 -8.10
CA VAL A 232 2.61 8.02 -7.88
C VAL A 232 3.50 9.23 -7.66
N THR A 233 3.25 10.27 -8.43
CA THR A 233 3.85 11.60 -8.40
C THR A 233 2.81 12.68 -8.07
N PRO A 234 3.24 13.92 -7.73
CA PRO A 234 2.31 15.00 -7.35
C PRO A 234 1.34 15.44 -8.46
N LEU A 235 1.72 15.33 -9.73
CA LEU A 235 0.82 15.64 -10.85
C LEU A 235 -0.12 14.49 -11.19
N ASP A 236 0.11 13.30 -10.63
CA ASP A 236 -0.78 12.18 -10.83
C ASP A 236 -2.07 12.36 -10.05
N ASP A 237 -3.16 12.10 -10.74
CA ASP A 237 -4.49 12.15 -10.17
C ASP A 237 -4.79 10.90 -9.31
N TRP A 238 -6.00 10.85 -8.77
CA TRP A 238 -6.57 9.69 -8.07
C TRP A 238 -6.50 8.35 -8.82
N GLN A 239 -6.21 8.39 -10.12
CA GLN A 239 -6.17 7.24 -11.02
C GLN A 239 -4.94 6.37 -10.78
N GLU A 240 -3.74 6.94 -10.67
CA GLU A 240 -2.52 6.17 -10.42
C GLU A 240 -2.51 5.54 -9.03
N VAL A 241 -3.07 6.24 -8.04
CA VAL A 241 -3.37 5.68 -6.71
C VAL A 241 -4.24 4.42 -6.82
N GLY A 242 -5.23 4.44 -7.72
CA GLY A 242 -6.08 3.29 -8.01
C GLY A 242 -5.38 2.19 -8.81
N LEU A 243 -4.56 2.54 -9.79
CA LEU A 243 -3.83 1.58 -10.63
C LEU A 243 -2.79 0.79 -9.82
N ALA A 244 -2.17 1.42 -8.81
CA ALA A 244 -1.28 0.77 -7.86
C ALA A 244 -1.95 -0.38 -7.07
N LEU A 245 -3.29 -0.45 -7.01
CA LEU A 245 -4.01 -1.55 -6.38
C LEU A 245 -3.83 -2.87 -7.13
N VAL A 246 -3.67 -2.84 -8.45
CA VAL A 246 -3.60 -4.05 -9.27
C VAL A 246 -2.36 -4.89 -8.94
N PRO A 247 -1.13 -4.35 -9.03
CA PRO A 247 0.05 -5.13 -8.64
C PRO A 247 0.05 -5.47 -7.14
N ALA A 248 -0.50 -4.61 -6.28
CA ALA A 248 -0.66 -4.89 -4.86
C ALA A 248 -1.58 -6.08 -4.59
N ALA A 249 -2.73 -6.16 -5.27
CA ALA A 249 -3.69 -7.26 -5.15
C ALA A 249 -3.09 -8.57 -5.69
N LEU A 250 -2.38 -8.53 -6.81
CA LEU A 250 -1.70 -9.70 -7.36
C LEU A 250 -0.64 -10.22 -6.39
N THR A 251 0.21 -9.37 -5.83
CA THR A 251 1.28 -9.81 -4.92
C THR A 251 0.75 -10.18 -3.53
N GLY A 252 -0.17 -9.39 -2.96
CA GLY A 252 -0.76 -9.64 -1.66
C GLY A 252 -1.75 -10.81 -1.65
N TRP A 253 -2.82 -10.73 -2.44
CA TRP A 253 -3.89 -11.74 -2.39
C TRP A 253 -3.59 -13.03 -3.15
N LEU A 254 -2.65 -13.04 -4.08
CA LEU A 254 -2.26 -14.28 -4.77
C LEU A 254 -0.92 -14.81 -4.27
N GLY A 255 0.11 -13.96 -4.18
CA GLY A 255 1.43 -14.36 -3.68
C GLY A 255 1.43 -14.70 -2.19
N VAL A 256 1.09 -13.73 -1.34
CA VAL A 256 1.12 -13.93 0.12
C VAL A 256 0.05 -14.91 0.58
N ALA A 257 -1.14 -14.91 -0.01
CA ALA A 257 -2.18 -15.88 0.36
C ALA A 257 -1.76 -17.33 0.06
N ALA A 258 -1.01 -17.58 -1.01
CA ALA A 258 -0.47 -18.91 -1.30
C ALA A 258 0.54 -19.35 -0.23
N ILE A 259 1.43 -18.44 0.19
CA ILE A 259 2.39 -18.69 1.28
C ILE A 259 1.64 -18.96 2.59
N GLU A 260 0.66 -18.13 2.91
CA GLU A 260 -0.17 -18.24 4.11
C GLU A 260 -0.89 -19.59 4.18
N TYR A 261 -1.52 -20.02 3.08
CA TYR A 261 -2.16 -21.33 2.98
C TYR A 261 -1.18 -22.49 3.25
N LEU A 262 0.02 -22.43 2.66
CA LEU A 262 1.04 -23.47 2.87
C LEU A 262 1.54 -23.51 4.31
N VAL A 263 1.77 -22.34 4.92
CA VAL A 263 2.27 -22.23 6.30
C VAL A 263 1.23 -22.74 7.29
N ILE A 264 -0.03 -22.31 7.17
CA ILE A 264 -1.11 -22.74 8.07
C ILE A 264 -1.31 -24.25 7.97
N ASN A 265 -1.41 -24.81 6.76
CA ASN A 265 -1.55 -26.26 6.57
C ASN A 265 -0.37 -27.06 7.13
N TYR A 266 0.85 -26.57 6.96
CA TYR A 266 2.04 -27.21 7.51
C TYR A 266 1.99 -27.29 9.05
N PHE A 267 1.62 -26.20 9.73
CA PHE A 267 1.55 -26.20 11.19
C PHE A 267 0.33 -27.00 11.72
N HIS A 268 -0.82 -26.91 11.07
CA HIS A 268 -2.01 -27.69 11.47
C HIS A 268 -1.80 -29.19 11.30
N SER A 269 -1.20 -29.63 10.19
CA SER A 269 -0.90 -31.06 9.99
C SER A 269 0.08 -31.60 11.03
N ARG A 270 1.07 -30.81 11.47
CA ARG A 270 1.99 -31.22 12.55
C ARG A 270 1.32 -31.23 13.91
N ALA A 271 0.43 -30.28 14.20
CA ALA A 271 -0.34 -30.26 15.43
C ALA A 271 -1.23 -31.51 15.53
N GLN A 272 -1.96 -31.84 14.47
CA GLN A 272 -2.79 -33.05 14.41
C GLN A 272 -1.97 -34.34 14.53
N ALA A 273 -0.78 -34.39 13.91
CA ALA A 273 0.10 -35.54 14.05
C ALA A 273 0.64 -35.69 15.48
N ALA A 274 0.99 -34.58 16.14
CA ALA A 274 1.44 -34.59 17.53
C ALA A 274 0.32 -34.99 18.49
N GLU A 275 -0.90 -34.47 18.30
CA GLU A 275 -2.08 -34.88 19.08
C GLU A 275 -2.40 -36.37 18.90
N ALA A 276 -2.29 -36.90 17.67
CA ALA A 276 -2.48 -38.31 17.41
C ALA A 276 -1.38 -39.20 18.03
N GLU A 277 -0.14 -38.73 18.06
CA GLU A 277 0.97 -39.39 18.76
C GLU A 277 0.78 -39.36 20.29
N GLU A 278 0.29 -38.25 20.85
CA GLU A 278 -0.05 -38.13 22.27
C GLU A 278 -1.25 -38.99 22.67
N GLU A 279 -2.31 -39.06 21.87
CA GLU A 279 -3.43 -39.97 22.08
C GLU A 279 -3.00 -41.45 21.99
N ALA A 280 -2.09 -41.78 21.06
CA ALA A 280 -1.54 -43.12 20.94
C ALA A 280 -0.54 -43.47 22.07
N ALA A 281 0.09 -42.47 22.70
CA ALA A 281 1.02 -42.63 23.82
C ALA A 281 0.35 -42.52 25.19
N ALA A 282 -0.89 -42.03 25.27
CA ALA A 282 -1.67 -42.01 26.49
C ALA A 282 -1.99 -43.46 26.91
N PRO A 283 -1.53 -43.94 28.10
CA PRO A 283 -1.91 -45.25 28.57
C PRO A 283 -3.43 -45.28 28.76
N GLU A 284 -4.10 -46.31 28.22
CA GLU A 284 -5.52 -46.58 28.43
C GLU A 284 -5.83 -46.42 29.93
N GLN A 285 -6.46 -45.31 30.32
CA GLN A 285 -7.03 -45.20 31.65
C GLN A 285 -8.17 -46.21 31.69
N GLU A 286 -7.94 -47.32 32.39
CA GLU A 286 -8.95 -48.30 32.73
C GLU A 286 -10.24 -47.58 33.09
N ALA A 287 -11.31 -47.95 32.40
CA ALA A 287 -12.66 -47.51 32.69
C ALA A 287 -13.00 -47.89 34.14
N VAL A 288 -12.75 -46.98 35.07
CA VAL A 288 -13.37 -47.01 36.39
C VAL A 288 -14.84 -46.69 36.15
N VAL A 289 -15.65 -47.73 36.19
CA VAL A 289 -17.11 -47.63 36.23
C VAL A 289 -17.48 -46.78 37.45
N GLU A 290 -17.74 -45.48 37.23
CA GLU A 290 -18.36 -44.64 38.25
C GLU A 290 -19.78 -45.16 38.50
N GLU A 291 -19.99 -45.76 39.67
CA GLU A 291 -21.33 -45.98 40.21
C GLU A 291 -22.09 -44.64 40.27
N PRO A 292 -23.37 -44.58 39.86
CA PRO A 292 -24.09 -43.31 39.82
C PRO A 292 -24.39 -42.81 41.24
N THR A 293 -23.56 -41.88 41.73
CA THR A 293 -23.86 -41.12 42.95
C THR A 293 -25.21 -40.39 42.81
N PRO A 294 -26.13 -40.49 43.79
CA PRO A 294 -27.46 -39.91 43.67
C PRO A 294 -27.40 -38.38 43.69
N ARG A 295 -27.94 -37.75 42.65
CA ARG A 295 -28.17 -36.30 42.55
C ARG A 295 -28.89 -35.77 43.79
N ARG A 296 -28.17 -35.10 44.70
CA ARG A 296 -28.76 -34.20 45.68
C ARG A 296 -29.48 -33.07 44.94
N ARG A 297 -30.81 -33.20 44.81
CA ARG A 297 -31.71 -32.10 44.44
C ARG A 297 -31.63 -31.02 45.54
N GLY A 298 -30.81 -30.01 45.31
CA GLY A 298 -30.80 -28.78 46.09
C GLY A 298 -31.11 -27.60 45.17
N GLY A 299 -32.18 -26.86 45.44
CA GLY A 299 -32.29 -25.48 44.96
C GLY A 299 -33.43 -25.12 44.00
N ALA A 300 -34.62 -25.69 44.16
CA ALA A 300 -35.83 -25.04 43.60
C ALA A 300 -37.08 -25.22 44.50
N ALA A 301 -37.14 -26.27 45.32
CA ALA A 301 -38.25 -26.49 46.27
C ALA A 301 -38.11 -25.74 47.61
N ALA A 302 -36.91 -25.24 47.95
CA ALA A 302 -36.67 -24.50 49.20
C ALA A 302 -37.05 -23.01 49.13
N ARG A 303 -37.30 -22.45 47.94
CA ARG A 303 -37.72 -21.04 47.77
C ARG A 303 -39.24 -20.83 47.74
N ARG A 304 -40.06 -21.90 47.75
CA ARG A 304 -41.53 -21.77 47.79
C ARG A 304 -42.15 -21.81 49.20
N ARG A 305 -41.42 -22.27 50.23
CA ARG A 305 -41.91 -22.21 51.62
C ARG A 305 -41.62 -20.88 52.33
N ALA A 306 -40.59 -20.15 51.93
CA ALA A 306 -40.30 -18.82 52.49
C ALA A 306 -41.27 -17.71 51.98
N LEU A 307 -42.12 -17.99 50.99
CA LEU A 307 -43.13 -17.07 50.46
C LEU A 307 -44.56 -17.39 50.93
N GLN A 308 -44.76 -18.46 51.71
CA GLN A 308 -46.07 -18.83 52.25
C GLN A 308 -46.24 -18.55 53.75
N ASP A 309 -45.14 -18.35 54.50
CA ASP A 309 -45.19 -18.04 55.95
C ASP A 309 -45.05 -16.52 56.25
N GLY A 310 -45.17 -15.65 55.23
CA GLY A 310 -44.99 -14.20 55.36
C GLY A 310 -46.25 -13.33 55.31
N SER A 311 -47.46 -13.92 55.32
CA SER A 311 -48.70 -13.13 55.29
C SER A 311 -49.87 -13.84 55.99
N SER A 312 -49.97 -13.69 57.31
CA SER A 312 -51.23 -13.52 58.05
C SER A 312 -51.00 -13.61 59.57
N ASP A 313 -50.36 -12.59 60.13
CA ASP A 313 -50.74 -12.13 61.47
C ASP A 313 -51.78 -11.02 61.28
N SER A 314 -52.99 -11.30 61.72
CA SER A 314 -54.02 -10.35 62.13
C SER A 314 -54.37 -10.66 63.57
#